data_AF-A0A8J5SYM6-F1
#
_entry.id   AF-A0A8J5SYM6-F1
#
_cell.length_a   1.000
_cell.length_b   1.000
_cell.length_c   1.000
_cell.angle_alpha   90.00
_cell.angle_beta   90.00
_cell.angle_gamma   90.00
#
_symmetry.space_group_name_H-M   'P 1'
#
loop_
_entity.id
_entity.type
_entity.pdbx_description
1 polymer ?
#
loop_
_entity_poly.entity_id
_entity_poly.type
_entity_poly.pdbx_seq_one_letter_code
_entity_poly.pdbx_strand_id
1 'polypeptide(L)'
;MCMPIVHEEVYGSFDAPSLKKKGFVLPRPKMSNADLGRIINSDEVQSAVKPLNKEFKRREKRKNPLKNVAAVLKQNPYFGTARKMVTLAEAARIKARKEKLDSKRTKLSPVQISPFN
;
A
#
# COMPACT_ATOMS: atom_id res chain seq x y z
N MET A 1 -39.21 -58.07 1.22
CA MET A 1 -38.83 -57.87 2.63
C MET A 1 -37.44 -57.27 2.65
N CYS A 2 -37.31 -55.98 2.94
CA CYS A 2 -36.00 -55.34 3.09
C CYS A 2 -35.37 -55.87 4.38
N MET A 3 -34.25 -56.59 4.30
CA MET A 3 -33.52 -57.03 5.48
C MET A 3 -33.08 -55.80 6.28
N PRO A 4 -33.47 -55.66 7.54
CA PRO A 4 -33.08 -54.52 8.36
C PRO A 4 -31.64 -54.68 8.89
N ILE A 5 -30.85 -53.62 8.76
CA ILE A 5 -29.80 -53.21 9.71
C ILE A 5 -28.56 -54.13 9.85
N VAL A 6 -27.91 -54.50 8.74
CA VAL A 6 -26.63 -55.24 8.80
C VAL A 6 -25.44 -54.35 9.22
N HIS A 7 -25.56 -53.03 9.06
CA HIS A 7 -24.46 -52.08 9.22
C HIS A 7 -24.09 -51.82 10.69
N GLU A 8 -25.09 -51.77 11.59
CA GLU A 8 -24.87 -51.56 13.03
C GLU A 8 -24.20 -52.79 13.67
N GLU A 9 -24.46 -54.00 13.21
CA GLU A 9 -23.78 -55.20 13.71
C GLU A 9 -22.28 -55.21 13.36
N VAL A 10 -21.94 -54.67 12.19
CA VAL A 10 -20.57 -54.67 11.67
C VAL A 10 -19.72 -53.58 12.31
N TYR A 11 -20.28 -52.39 12.51
CA TYR A 11 -19.54 -51.20 12.93
C TYR A 11 -19.96 -50.62 14.29
N GLY A 12 -21.14 -51.00 14.80
CA GLY A 12 -21.72 -50.43 16.02
C GLY A 12 -22.29 -49.03 15.80
N SER A 13 -22.55 -48.35 16.92
CA SER A 13 -22.94 -46.95 17.00
C SER A 13 -21.93 -46.18 17.88
N PHE A 14 -22.20 -44.91 18.18
CA PHE A 14 -21.36 -44.16 19.14
C PHE A 14 -21.51 -44.64 20.60
N ASP A 15 -22.59 -45.36 20.88
CA ASP A 15 -22.95 -45.85 22.21
C ASP A 15 -22.75 -47.37 22.34
N ALA A 16 -22.84 -48.12 21.24
CA ALA A 16 -22.69 -49.57 21.21
C ALA A 16 -21.47 -50.02 20.38
N PRO A 17 -20.61 -50.90 20.89
CA PRO A 17 -19.45 -51.42 20.15
C PRO A 17 -19.86 -52.40 19.05
N SER A 18 -18.99 -52.61 18.05
CA SER A 18 -19.28 -53.55 16.97
C SER A 18 -19.24 -55.01 17.43
N LEU A 19 -20.23 -55.80 16.97
CA LEU A 19 -20.33 -57.23 17.30
C LEU A 19 -19.38 -58.08 16.44
N LYS A 20 -19.20 -57.72 15.16
CA LYS A 20 -18.39 -58.52 14.22
C LYS A 20 -16.91 -58.14 14.22
N LYS A 21 -16.57 -56.87 14.51
CA LYS A 21 -15.18 -56.37 14.54
C LYS A 21 -14.71 -56.23 15.99
N LYS A 22 -13.82 -57.11 16.42
CA LYS A 22 -13.33 -57.11 17.81
C LYS A 22 -12.53 -55.83 18.11
N GLY A 23 -12.93 -55.10 19.15
CA GLY A 23 -12.22 -53.89 19.63
C GLY A 23 -12.38 -52.66 18.73
N PHE A 24 -13.24 -52.71 17.71
CA PHE A 24 -13.51 -51.57 16.84
C PHE A 24 -14.57 -50.66 17.47
N VAL A 25 -14.28 -49.36 17.49
CA VAL A 25 -15.16 -48.30 17.98
C VAL A 25 -15.23 -47.20 16.92
N LEU A 26 -16.42 -46.68 16.68
CA LEU A 26 -16.61 -45.60 15.72
C LEU A 26 -15.79 -44.35 16.12
N PRO A 27 -15.02 -43.76 15.19
CA PRO A 27 -14.25 -42.56 15.49
C PRO A 27 -15.20 -41.41 15.80
N ARG A 28 -15.04 -40.80 16.98
CA ARG A 28 -15.85 -39.63 17.35
C ARG A 28 -15.45 -38.42 16.50
N PRO A 29 -16.41 -37.68 15.94
CA PRO A 29 -16.09 -36.47 15.21
C PRO A 29 -15.49 -35.44 16.18
N LYS A 30 -14.45 -34.73 15.72
CA LYS A 30 -13.79 -33.69 16.53
C LYS A 30 -14.69 -32.48 16.79
N MET A 31 -15.71 -32.29 15.94
CA MET A 31 -16.69 -31.22 16.03
C MET A 31 -18.10 -31.83 15.97
N SER A 32 -19.00 -31.33 16.83
CA SER A 32 -20.40 -31.74 16.82
C SER A 32 -21.14 -31.25 15.57
N ASN A 33 -20.93 -29.99 15.21
CA ASN A 33 -21.45 -29.37 14.00
C ASN A 33 -20.29 -29.03 13.04
N ALA A 34 -20.38 -29.49 11.79
CA ALA A 34 -19.36 -29.23 10.77
C ALA A 34 -19.59 -27.91 10.00
N ASP A 35 -20.76 -27.29 10.14
CA ASP A 35 -21.09 -26.04 9.46
C ASP A 35 -20.49 -24.83 10.20
N LEU A 36 -19.26 -24.49 9.81
CA LEU A 36 -18.55 -23.34 10.32
C LEU A 36 -19.20 -22.01 9.88
N GLY A 37 -19.86 -21.97 8.73
CA GLY A 37 -20.48 -20.74 8.21
C GLY A 37 -21.61 -20.28 9.12
N ARG A 38 -22.44 -21.21 9.58
CA ARG A 38 -23.49 -20.92 10.56
C ARG A 38 -22.95 -20.46 11.91
N ILE A 39 -21.89 -21.09 12.41
CA ILE A 39 -21.26 -20.72 13.69
C ILE A 39 -20.62 -19.34 13.60
N ILE A 40 -19.89 -19.05 12.53
CA ILE A 40 -19.22 -17.75 12.35
C ILE A 40 -20.25 -16.62 12.21
N ASN A 41 -21.35 -16.87 11.53
CA ASN A 41 -22.39 -15.86 11.28
C ASN A 41 -23.47 -15.80 12.39
N SER A 42 -23.31 -16.52 13.51
CA SER A 42 -24.27 -16.45 14.61
C SER A 42 -24.12 -15.15 15.40
N ASP A 43 -25.24 -14.66 15.95
CA ASP A 43 -25.27 -13.40 16.72
C ASP A 43 -24.37 -13.46 17.97
N GLU A 44 -24.28 -14.63 18.59
CA GLU A 44 -23.41 -14.90 19.75
C GLU A 44 -21.93 -14.64 19.41
N VAL A 45 -21.48 -15.06 18.23
CA VAL A 45 -20.10 -14.85 17.78
C VAL A 45 -19.91 -13.42 17.28
N GLN A 46 -20.83 -12.92 16.45
CA GLN A 46 -20.70 -11.59 15.85
C GLN A 46 -20.82 -10.44 16.86
N SER A 47 -21.54 -10.61 17.98
CA SER A 47 -21.62 -9.61 19.05
C SER A 47 -20.31 -9.45 19.83
N ALA A 48 -19.51 -10.50 19.94
CA ALA A 48 -18.22 -10.47 20.63
C ALA A 48 -17.06 -10.03 19.72
N VAL A 49 -17.19 -10.20 18.40
CA VAL A 49 -16.13 -9.93 17.43
C VAL A 49 -16.04 -8.44 17.09
N LYS A 50 -14.81 -7.93 16.98
CA LYS A 50 -14.55 -6.56 16.49
C LYS A 50 -14.81 -6.47 14.98
N PRO A 51 -15.31 -5.33 14.48
CA PRO A 51 -15.53 -5.14 13.06
C PRO A 51 -14.23 -5.29 12.26
N LEU A 52 -14.36 -5.77 11.03
CA LEU A 52 -13.23 -6.02 10.15
C LEU A 52 -12.54 -4.71 9.73
N ASN A 53 -11.22 -4.63 9.93
CA ASN A 53 -10.38 -3.57 9.39
C ASN A 53 -10.18 -3.79 7.88
N LYS A 54 -10.90 -3.03 7.05
CA LYS A 54 -10.79 -3.10 5.57
C LYS A 54 -9.60 -2.34 5.00
N GLU A 55 -8.89 -1.56 5.82
CA GLU A 55 -7.79 -0.73 5.35
C GLU A 55 -6.51 -1.53 5.13
N PHE A 56 -6.15 -1.77 3.87
CA PHE A 56 -4.84 -2.29 3.50
C PHE A 56 -3.92 -1.15 3.05
N LYS A 57 -3.01 -0.70 3.93
CA LYS A 57 -2.01 0.33 3.58
C LYS A 57 -0.83 -0.31 2.85
N ARG A 58 -0.80 -0.17 1.52
CA ARG A 58 0.35 -0.59 0.71
C ARG A 58 1.55 0.30 1.00
N ARG A 59 2.76 -0.29 1.00
CA ARG A 59 4.02 0.46 1.12
C ARG A 59 4.14 1.50 0.01
N GLU A 60 4.23 2.77 0.39
CA GLU A 60 4.52 3.85 -0.54
C GLU A 60 5.96 3.76 -1.05
N LYS A 61 6.16 4.04 -2.36
CA LYS A 61 7.51 4.16 -2.93
C LYS A 61 8.19 5.40 -2.35
N ARG A 62 9.38 5.25 -1.78
CA ARG A 62 10.19 6.39 -1.32
C ARG A 62 10.74 7.15 -2.51
N LYS A 63 10.15 8.31 -2.83
CA LYS A 63 10.67 9.21 -3.86
C LYS A 63 11.86 9.98 -3.30
N ASN A 64 12.93 10.12 -4.09
CA ASN A 64 14.10 10.90 -3.68
C ASN A 64 13.72 12.40 -3.57
N PRO A 65 13.85 13.03 -2.39
CA PRO A 65 13.49 14.43 -2.20
C PRO A 65 14.32 15.36 -3.07
N LEU A 66 15.63 15.15 -3.21
CA LEU A 66 16.49 16.03 -4.01
C LEU A 66 16.07 16.13 -5.49
N LYS A 67 15.39 15.08 -5.99
CA LYS A 67 14.88 15.03 -7.38
C LYS A 67 13.38 15.32 -7.48
N ASN A 68 12.63 15.24 -6.37
CA ASN A 68 11.17 15.38 -6.39
C ASN A 68 10.70 16.47 -5.43
N VAL A 69 10.26 17.59 -6.02
CA VAL A 69 9.79 18.79 -5.31
C VAL A 69 8.63 18.49 -4.35
N ALA A 70 7.66 17.66 -4.74
CA ALA A 70 6.53 17.32 -3.87
C ALA A 70 6.98 16.51 -2.64
N ALA A 71 7.98 15.64 -2.81
CA ALA A 71 8.58 14.90 -1.69
C ALA A 71 9.38 15.84 -0.76
N VAL A 72 10.14 16.81 -1.30
CA VAL A 72 10.80 17.82 -0.47
C VAL A 72 9.78 18.64 0.30
N LEU A 73 8.73 19.14 -0.36
CA LEU A 73 7.73 20.00 0.28
C LEU A 73 6.96 19.26 1.40
N LYS A 74 6.67 17.97 1.21
CA LYS A 74 6.07 17.12 2.25
C LYS A 74 6.96 17.01 3.49
N GLN A 75 8.28 17.03 3.31
CA GLN A 75 9.24 16.86 4.40
C GLN A 75 9.75 18.18 5.00
N ASN A 76 9.96 19.19 4.15
CA ASN A 76 10.50 20.50 4.48
C ASN A 76 9.58 21.61 3.91
N PRO A 77 8.71 22.20 4.75
CA PRO A 77 7.79 23.25 4.31
C PRO A 77 8.51 24.54 3.88
N TYR A 78 9.69 24.83 4.44
CA TYR A 78 10.48 26.03 4.11
C TYR A 78 11.13 25.96 2.72
N PHE A 79 11.19 24.78 2.09
CA PHE A 79 11.77 24.65 0.75
C PHE A 79 11.04 25.52 -0.29
N GLY A 80 9.72 25.70 -0.14
CA GLY A 80 8.92 26.53 -1.03
C GLY A 80 9.31 28.01 -1.00
N THR A 81 9.55 28.57 0.18
CA THR A 81 9.98 29.97 0.34
C THR A 81 11.41 30.17 -0.11
N ALA A 82 12.32 29.27 0.28
CA ALA A 82 13.71 29.30 -0.16
C ALA A 82 13.83 29.31 -1.70
N ARG A 83 13.06 28.46 -2.38
CA ARG A 83 13.06 28.40 -3.86
C ARG A 83 12.58 29.71 -4.49
N LYS A 84 11.52 30.33 -3.94
CA LYS A 84 11.04 31.65 -4.41
C LYS A 84 12.11 32.72 -4.26
N MET A 85 12.76 32.79 -3.10
CA MET A 85 13.83 33.76 -2.83
C MET A 85 14.99 33.63 -3.82
N VAL A 86 15.42 32.39 -4.11
CA VAL A 86 16.47 32.11 -5.09
C VAL A 86 16.06 32.60 -6.48
N THR A 87 14.84 32.30 -6.94
CA THR A 87 14.38 32.73 -8.28
C THR A 87 14.32 34.24 -8.44
N LEU A 88 13.90 34.98 -7.39
CA LEU A 88 13.89 36.44 -7.40
C LEU A 88 15.31 37.01 -7.47
N ALA A 89 16.23 36.44 -6.69
CA ALA A 89 17.63 36.85 -6.69
C ALA A 89 18.32 36.58 -8.05
N GLU A 90 18.04 35.44 -8.69
CA GLU A 90 18.55 35.12 -10.02
C GLU A 90 18.05 36.10 -11.08
N ALA A 91 16.76 36.42 -11.07
CA ALA A 91 16.18 37.41 -11.98
C ALA A 91 16.85 38.79 -11.81
N ALA A 92 17.10 39.23 -10.57
CA ALA A 92 17.81 40.48 -10.30
C ALA A 92 19.26 40.45 -10.81
N ARG A 93 19.98 39.33 -10.62
CA ARG A 93 21.35 39.16 -11.11
C ARG A 93 21.44 39.20 -12.64
N ILE A 94 20.49 38.58 -13.33
CA ILE A 94 20.44 38.59 -14.80
C ILE A 94 20.22 40.01 -15.33
N LYS A 95 19.28 40.77 -14.74
CA LYS A 95 19.04 42.18 -15.10
C LYS A 95 20.29 43.04 -14.90
N ALA A 96 20.88 42.99 -13.70
CA ALA A 96 22.09 43.74 -13.39
C ALA A 96 23.28 43.37 -14.31
N ARG A 97 23.42 42.08 -14.69
CA ARG A 97 24.45 41.65 -15.64
C ARG A 97 24.21 42.21 -17.05
N LYS A 98 22.96 42.25 -17.50
CA LYS A 98 22.57 42.82 -18.79
C LYS A 98 22.88 44.33 -18.84
N GLU A 99 22.46 45.09 -17.83
CA GLU A 99 22.75 46.52 -17.70
C GLU A 99 24.27 46.80 -17.68
N LYS A 100 25.03 45.98 -16.96
CA LYS A 100 26.51 46.05 -16.96
C LYS A 100 27.13 45.73 -18.33
N LEU A 101 26.56 44.83 -19.11
CA LEU A 101 27.02 44.54 -20.47
C LEU A 101 26.67 45.67 -21.43
N ASP A 102 25.45 46.20 -21.35
CA ASP A 102 24.98 47.25 -22.26
C ASP A 102 25.71 48.58 -22.01
N SER A 103 26.02 48.91 -20.75
CA SER A 103 26.90 50.04 -20.40
C SER A 103 28.36 49.87 -20.83
N LYS A 104 28.84 48.64 -21.01
CA LYS A 104 30.17 48.37 -21.61
C LYS A 104 30.13 48.46 -23.14
N ARG A 105 29.08 47.95 -23.76
CA ARG A 105 28.87 48.00 -25.22
C ARG A 105 28.72 49.43 -25.74
N THR A 106 27.98 50.27 -25.03
CA THR A 106 27.80 51.69 -25.40
C THR A 106 29.07 52.53 -25.28
N LYS A 107 30.04 52.13 -24.44
CA LYS A 107 31.35 52.78 -24.32
C LYS A 107 32.35 52.36 -25.39
N LEU A 108 32.14 51.21 -26.02
CA LEU A 108 32.93 50.74 -27.16
C LEU A 108 32.27 51.29 -28.43
N SER A 109 32.93 52.23 -29.13
CA SER A 109 32.46 52.67 -30.45
C SER A 109 32.40 51.49 -31.42
N PRO A 110 31.44 51.44 -32.37
CA PRO A 110 31.43 50.40 -33.38
C PRO A 110 32.73 50.46 -34.18
N VAL A 111 33.52 49.38 -34.16
CA VAL A 111 34.66 49.20 -35.04
C VAL A 111 34.10 49.11 -36.46
N GLN A 112 34.24 50.18 -37.24
CA GLN A 112 33.90 50.16 -38.66
C GLN A 112 34.92 49.27 -39.37
N ILE A 113 34.49 48.10 -39.81
CA ILE A 113 35.27 47.27 -40.73
C ILE A 113 35.02 47.88 -42.12
N SER A 114 35.95 48.71 -42.59
CA SER A 114 35.95 49.15 -43.99
C SER A 114 36.18 47.93 -44.89
N PRO A 115 35.37 47.72 -45.94
CA PRO A 115 35.60 46.64 -46.89
C PRO A 115 36.94 46.88 -47.58
N PHE A 116 37.80 45.87 -47.55
CA PHE A 116 39.11 45.87 -48.20
C PHE A 116 38.91 46.05 -49.72
N ASN A 117 39.66 46.99 -50.32
CA ASN A 117 39.65 47.27 -51.77
C ASN A 117 40.44 46.19 -52.52
#